data_AF-A0A929PK98-F1
#
_entry.id   AF-A0A929PK98-F1
#
_cell.length_a   1.000
_cell.length_b   1.000
_cell.length_c   1.000
_cell.angle_alpha   90.00
_cell.angle_beta   90.00
_cell.angle_gamma   90.00
#
_symmetry.space_group_name_H-M   'P 1'
#
loop_
_entity.id
_entity.type
_entity.pdbx_description
1 polymer ?
#
loop_
_entity_poly.entity_id
_entity_poly.type
_entity_poly.pdbx_seq_one_letter_code
_entity_poly.pdbx_strand_id
1 'polypeptide(L)' 'IIKDGEHILVEIKSSIHKSSVSQLWREGQLYEKKEGVTPKLAIISPFIEADAKEEAEFYAIALFTRTLV' A
#
# COMPACT_ATOMS: atom_id res chain seq x y z
N ILE A 1 -2.37 8.35 7.27
CA ILE A 1 -2.06 9.80 7.22
C ILE A 1 -3.28 10.51 6.68
N ILE A 2 -3.70 11.62 7.29
CA ILE A 2 -4.72 12.51 6.72
C ILE A 2 -4.07 13.86 6.51
N LYS A 3 -4.06 14.35 5.27
CA LYS A 3 -3.49 15.64 4.92
C LYS A 3 -4.28 16.23 3.76
N ASP A 4 -4.65 17.51 3.90
CA ASP A 4 -5.39 18.25 2.86
C ASP A 4 -6.68 17.53 2.40
N GLY A 5 -7.35 16.84 3.33
CA GLY A 5 -8.56 16.05 3.07
C GLY A 5 -8.32 14.68 2.42
N GLU A 6 -7.08 14.34 2.08
CA GLU A 6 -6.73 13.02 1.54
C GLU A 6 -6.37 12.02 2.64
N HIS A 7 -6.90 10.81 2.53
CA HIS A 7 -6.61 9.71 3.44
C HIS A 7 -5.62 8.75 2.77
N ILE A 8 -4.53 8.43 3.46
CA ILE A 8 -3.51 7.50 2.97
C ILE A 8 -3.28 6.41 4.02
N LEU A 9 -3.51 5.15 3.64
CA LEU A 9 -3.08 4.00 4.43
C LEU A 9 -1.69 3.59 3.96
N VAL A 10 -0.76 3.52 4.92
CA VAL A 10 0.65 3.25 4.64
C VAL A 10 1.07 2.00 5.39
N GLU A 11 1.51 0.98 4.66
CA GLU A 11 2.17 -0.18 5.24
C GLU A 11 3.70 0.02 5.22
N ILE A 12 4.35 -0.20 6.35
CA ILE A 12 5.81 -0.09 6.49
C ILE A 12 6.34 -1.42 7.02
N LYS A 13 7.15 -2.11 6.21
CA LYS A 13 7.75 -3.41 6.57
C LYS A 13 9.17 -3.53 5.99
N SER A 14 9.97 -4.44 6.56
CA SER A 14 11.32 -4.73 6.05
C SER A 14 11.30 -5.51 4.73
N SER A 15 10.25 -6.31 4.51
CA SER A 15 10.05 -7.13 3.31
C SER A 15 8.57 -7.16 2.98
N ILE A 16 8.26 -7.09 1.68
CA ILE A 16 6.89 -7.13 1.17
C ILE A 16 6.76 -8.32 0.24
N HIS A 17 5.81 -9.17 0.61
CA HIS A 17 5.34 -10.31 -0.17
C HIS A 17 3.99 -9.96 -0.80
N LYS A 18 3.57 -10.70 -1.82
CA LYS A 18 2.26 -10.55 -2.46
C LYS A 18 1.10 -10.52 -1.44
N SER A 19 1.14 -11.39 -0.42
CA SER A 19 0.13 -11.41 0.65
C SER A 19 -0.01 -10.10 1.43
N SER A 20 1.05 -9.31 1.56
CA SER A 20 1.02 -7.99 2.22
C SER A 20 0.25 -6.97 1.37
N VAL A 21 0.49 -6.95 0.06
CA VAL A 21 -0.23 -6.10 -0.90
C VAL A 21 -1.73 -6.41 -0.87
N SER A 22 -2.06 -7.70 -0.99
CA SER A 22 -3.44 -8.19 -0.88
C SER A 22 -4.11 -7.82 0.47
N GLN A 23 -3.35 -7.81 1.56
CA GLN A 23 -3.87 -7.41 2.88
C GLN A 23 -4.16 -5.91 2.94
N LEU A 24 -3.20 -5.07 2.53
CA LEU A 24 -3.38 -3.62 2.51
C LEU A 24 -4.54 -3.19 1.61
N TRP A 25 -4.74 -3.87 0.48
CA TRP A 25 -5.89 -3.63 -0.39
C TRP A 25 -7.23 -3.89 0.33
N ARG A 26 -7.37 -5.02 1.02
CA ARG A 26 -8.58 -5.34 1.81
C ARG A 26 -8.79 -4.36 2.97
N GLU A 27 -7.72 -3.90 3.59
CA GLU A 27 -7.78 -2.86 4.63
C GLU A 27 -8.30 -1.53 4.04
N GLY A 28 -7.86 -1.16 2.84
CA GLY A 28 -8.39 -0.01 2.10
C GLY A 28 -9.89 -0.12 1.83
N GLN A 29 -10.35 -1.28 1.36
CA GLN A 29 -11.78 -1.55 1.13
C GLN A 29 -12.60 -1.46 2.42
N LEU A 30 -12.08 -1.99 3.53
CA LEU A 30 -12.73 -1.90 4.83
C LEU A 30 -12.79 -0.45 5.32
N TYR A 31 -11.72 0.30 5.13
CA TYR A 31 -11.64 1.71 5.49
C TYR A 31 -12.68 2.53 4.75
N GLU A 32 -12.76 2.37 3.43
CA GLU A 32 -13.76 3.03 2.60
C GLU A 32 -15.19 2.71 3.05
N LYS A 33 -15.47 1.43 3.35
CA LYS A 33 -16.79 1.01 3.84
C LYS A 33 -17.16 1.66 5.18
N LYS A 34 -16.20 1.87 6.07
CA LYS A 34 -16.44 2.40 7.42
C LYS A 34 -16.47 3.92 7.47
N GLU A 35 -15.58 4.57 6.75
CA GLU A 35 -15.34 6.02 6.84
C GLU A 35 -16.01 6.79 5.69
N GLY A 36 -16.46 6.10 4.62
CA GLY A 36 -17.04 6.73 3.43
C GLY A 36 -16.03 7.50 2.59
N VAL A 37 -14.73 7.28 2.81
CA VAL A 37 -13.62 7.92 2.11
C VAL A 37 -12.76 6.85 1.47
N THR A 38 -12.57 6.91 0.15
CA THR A 38 -11.66 6.02 -0.59
C THR A 38 -10.20 6.42 -0.27
N PRO A 39 -9.41 5.58 0.43
CA PRO A 39 -8.04 5.94 0.78
C PRO A 39 -7.09 5.67 -0.38
N LYS A 40 -6.02 6.46 -0.49
CA LYS A 40 -4.82 6.06 -1.23
C LYS A 40 -4.06 5.01 -0.43
N LEU A 41 -3.42 4.08 -1.13
CA LEU A 41 -2.62 3.02 -0.51
C LEU A 41 -1.14 3.22 -0.86
N ALA A 42 -0.28 3.05 0.13
CA ALA A 42 1.16 3.13 -0.06
C ALA A 42 1.90 2.07 0.75
N ILE A 43 3.01 1.59 0.21
CA ILE A 43 3.91 0.65 0.85
C ILE A 43 5.31 1.26 0.91
N ILE A 44 5.94 1.21 2.07
CA ILE A 44 7.33 1.61 2.29
C ILE A 44 8.13 0.39 2.73
N SER A 45 9.09 -0.05 1.91
CA SER A 45 9.93 -1.20 2.23
C SER A 45 11.27 -1.20 1.48
N PRO A 46 12.40 -1.59 2.12
CA PRO A 46 13.66 -1.80 1.42
C PRO A 46 13.65 -3.01 0.49
N PHE A 47 12.75 -3.98 0.69
CA PHE A 47 12.65 -5.18 -0.14
C PHE A 47 11.20 -5.47 -0.54
N ILE A 48 10.97 -5.69 -1.84
CA ILE A 48 9.66 -6.01 -2.40
C ILE A 48 9.87 -7.10 -3.46
N GLU A 49 9.19 -8.24 -3.30
CA GLU A 49 9.21 -9.34 -4.26
C GLU A 49 8.64 -8.91 -5.63
N ALA A 50 9.05 -9.58 -6.71
CA ALA A 50 8.65 -9.20 -8.06
C ALA A 50 7.13 -9.32 -8.27
N ASP A 51 6.53 -10.42 -7.81
CA ASP A 51 5.09 -10.67 -7.89
C ASP A 51 4.28 -9.70 -7.01
N ALA A 52 4.85 -9.25 -5.90
CA ALA A 52 4.27 -8.20 -5.07
C ALA A 52 4.27 -6.84 -5.79
N LYS A 53 5.29 -6.54 -6.62
CA LYS A 53 5.30 -5.31 -7.45
C LYS A 53 4.20 -5.34 -8.50
N GLU A 54 4.06 -6.46 -9.21
CA GLU A 54 2.99 -6.66 -10.19
C GLU A 54 1.60 -6.52 -9.56
N GLU A 55 1.40 -7.11 -8.38
CA GLU A 55 0.12 -7.00 -7.67
C GLU A 55 -0.14 -5.58 -7.14
N ALA A 56 0.89 -4.87 -6.68
CA ALA A 56 0.75 -3.49 -6.24
C ALA A 56 0.39 -2.56 -7.41
N GLU A 57 0.97 -2.78 -8.59
CA GLU A 57 0.61 -2.05 -9.81
C GLU A 57 -0.84 -2.31 -10.21
N PHE A 58 -1.28 -3.58 -10.16
CA PHE A 58 -2.67 -3.95 -10.44
C PHE A 58 -3.67 -3.24 -9.52
N TYR A 59 -3.35 -3.08 -8.23
CA TYR A 59 -4.20 -2.39 -7.25
C TYR A 59 -3.93 -0.88 -7.12
N ALA A 60 -3.08 -0.29 -7.98
CA ALA A 60 -2.68 1.11 -7.91
C ALA A 60 -2.11 1.54 -6.54
N ILE A 61 -1.33 0.67 -5.90
CA ILE A 61 -0.66 0.93 -4.62
C ILE A 61 0.71 1.55 -4.87
N ALA A 62 0.97 2.71 -4.27
CA ALA A 62 2.25 3.39 -4.42
C ALA A 62 3.37 2.64 -3.67
N LEU A 63 4.48 2.36 -4.36
CA LEU A 63 5.64 1.69 -3.78
C LEU A 63 6.78 2.69 -3.54
N PHE A 64 7.24 2.78 -2.29
CA PHE A 64 8.43 3.52 -1.90
C PHE A 64 9.48 2.54 -1.41
N THR A 65 10.48 2.31 -2.25
CA THR A 65 11.61 1.46 -1.91
C THR A 65 12.90 2.25 -1.99
N ARG A 66 13.82 2.00 -1.06
CA ARG A 66 15.15 2.60 -1.13
C ARG A 66 15.97 1.76 -2.09
N THR A 67 16.14 2.24 -3.33
CA THR A 67 17.20 1.74 -4.19
C THR A 67 18.54 2.16 -3.57
N LEU A 68 19.33 1.20 -3.10
CA LEU A 68 20.75 1.43 -2.90
C LEU A 68 21.35 1.53 -4.31
N VAL A 69 21.50 2.76 -4.78
CA VAL A 69 22.45 3.09 -5.86
C VAL A 69 23.87 3.01 -5.32
#